data_AF-A0A354XKI7-F1
#
_entry.id   AF-A0A354XKI7-F1
#
_cell.length_a   1.000
_cell.length_b   1.000
_cell.length_c   1.000
_cell.angle_alpha   90.00
_cell.angle_beta   90.00
_cell.angle_gamma   90.00
#
_symmetry.space_group_name_H-M   'P 1'
#
loop_
_entity.id
_entity.type
_entity.pdbx_description
1 polymer ?
#
loop_
_entity_poly.entity_id
_entity_poly.type
_entity_poly.pdbx_seq_one_letter_code
_entity_poly.pdbx_strand_id
1 'polypeptide(L)'
;MSEVFTAAYADHIASISAFKKNPARIVSGAGKGTVLVLNHNAPAFYCIEPSIFEAMMDRLEESTLGQMAQERWEKGDMVEIDFDDL
;
A
#
# COMPACT_ATOMS: atom_id res chain seq x y z
N MET A 1 -33.25 1.59 -1.03
CA MET A 1 -31.91 1.04 -1.29
C MET A 1 -30.95 1.80 -0.41
N SER A 2 -30.29 1.13 0.55
CA SER A 2 -29.30 1.80 1.41
C SER A 2 -28.04 2.03 0.61
N GLU A 3 -27.70 3.28 0.33
CA GLU A 3 -26.40 3.64 -0.21
C GLU A 3 -25.35 3.42 0.89
N VAL A 4 -24.56 2.36 0.77
CA VAL A 4 -23.39 2.14 1.62
C VAL A 4 -22.25 2.96 1.02
N PHE A 5 -21.88 4.06 1.66
CA PHE A 5 -20.74 4.87 1.27
C PHE A 5 -19.48 4.32 1.94
N THR A 6 -18.53 3.81 1.16
CA THR A 6 -17.20 3.45 1.65
C THR A 6 -16.33 4.70 1.69
N ALA A 7 -15.90 5.10 2.88
CA ALA A 7 -14.91 6.17 3.02
C ALA A 7 -13.57 5.71 2.41
N ALA A 8 -13.03 6.50 1.50
CA ALA A 8 -11.77 6.22 0.82
C ALA A 8 -10.85 7.43 0.96
N TYR A 9 -9.60 7.19 1.38
CA TYR A 9 -8.60 8.24 1.54
C TYR A 9 -7.81 8.37 0.23
N ALA A 10 -7.85 9.54 -0.38
CA ALA A 10 -7.03 9.87 -1.53
C ALA A 10 -6.75 11.36 -1.57
N ASP A 11 -5.58 11.73 -2.09
CA ASP A 11 -5.23 13.13 -2.31
C ASP A 11 -6.02 13.70 -3.49
N HIS A 12 -6.27 12.86 -4.50
CA HIS A 12 -7.05 13.21 -5.69
C HIS A 12 -8.04 12.12 -6.05
N ILE A 13 -9.19 12.53 -6.58
CA ILE A 13 -10.23 11.62 -7.09
C ILE A 13 -10.49 11.95 -8.55
N ALA A 14 -10.54 10.93 -9.40
CA ALA A 14 -10.88 11.07 -10.81
C ALA A 14 -11.86 9.98 -11.26
N SER A 15 -12.78 10.30 -12.18
CA SER A 15 -13.56 9.27 -12.85
C SER A 15 -12.68 8.52 -13.86
N ILE A 16 -13.01 7.26 -14.16
CA ILE A 16 -12.30 6.44 -15.15
C ILE A 16 -12.30 7.10 -16.53
N SER A 17 -13.35 7.85 -16.88
CA SER A 17 -13.44 8.61 -18.12
C SER A 17 -12.46 9.79 -18.15
N ALA A 18 -12.33 10.53 -17.04
CA ALA A 18 -11.35 11.61 -16.93
C ALA A 18 -9.91 11.06 -16.94
N PHE A 19 -9.68 9.96 -16.23
CA PHE A 19 -8.40 9.27 -16.17
C PHE A 19 -7.93 8.81 -17.56
N LYS A 20 -8.80 8.14 -18.31
CA LYS A 20 -8.52 7.71 -19.70
C LYS A 20 -8.20 8.88 -20.63
N LYS A 21 -8.84 10.03 -20.43
CA LYS A 21 -8.67 11.21 -21.30
C LYS A 21 -7.29 11.85 -21.14
N ASN A 22 -6.77 11.95 -19.91
CA ASN A 22 -5.44 12.52 -19.68
C ASN A 22 -4.84 11.99 -18.35
N PRO A 23 -4.22 10.80 -18.37
CA PRO A 23 -3.69 10.18 -17.16
C PRO A 23 -2.52 10.98 -16.58
N ALA A 24 -1.62 11.49 -17.43
CA ALA A 24 -0.44 12.23 -16.99
C ALA A 24 -0.80 13.50 -16.20
N ARG A 25 -1.82 14.25 -16.63
CA ARG A 25 -2.30 15.44 -15.91
C ARG A 25 -2.90 15.10 -14.55
N ILE A 26 -3.63 13.98 -14.46
CA ILE A 26 -4.27 13.56 -13.21
C ILE A 26 -3.22 13.09 -12.20
N VAL A 27 -2.26 12.27 -12.65
CA VAL A 27 -1.16 11.77 -11.81
C VAL A 27 -0.24 12.92 -11.37
N SER A 28 0.17 13.80 -12.28
CA SER A 28 1.00 14.97 -11.91
C SER A 28 0.30 15.93 -10.95
N GLY A 29 -1.02 16.06 -11.04
CA GLY A 29 -1.81 16.84 -10.10
C GLY A 29 -1.71 16.33 -8.66
N ALA A 30 -1.55 15.01 -8.47
CA ALA A 30 -1.36 14.39 -7.17
C ALA A 30 0.09 14.43 -6.64
N GLY A 31 1.06 14.75 -7.48
CA GLY A 31 2.47 14.73 -7.10
C GLY A 31 2.89 13.34 -6.60
N LYS A 32 3.32 13.27 -5.32
CA LYS A 32 3.65 12.01 -4.62
C LYS A 32 2.46 11.38 -3.88
N GLY A 33 1.29 12.02 -3.96
CA GLY A 33 0.05 11.53 -3.36
C GLY A 33 -0.63 10.45 -4.19
N THR A 34 -1.75 9.98 -3.66
CA THR A 34 -2.57 8.92 -4.23
C THR A 34 -3.72 9.47 -5.05
N VAL A 35 -4.01 8.82 -6.18
CA VAL A 35 -5.21 9.09 -6.99
C VAL A 35 -6.18 7.92 -6.87
N LEU A 36 -7.39 8.17 -6.37
CA LEU A 36 -8.48 7.21 -6.43
C LEU A 36 -9.24 7.36 -7.75
N VAL A 37 -9.29 6.28 -8.54
CA VAL A 37 -10.05 6.22 -9.77
C VAL A 37 -11.40 5.56 -9.51
N LEU A 38 -12.48 6.25 -9.91
CA LEU A 38 -13.85 5.78 -9.76
C LEU A 38 -14.41 5.22 -11.08
N ASN A 39 -15.15 4.12 -11.02
CA ASN A 39 -15.96 3.61 -12.12
C ASN A 39 -17.44 3.58 -11.69
N HIS A 40 -18.34 4.20 -12.47
CA HIS A 40 -19.75 4.36 -12.10
C HIS A 40 -19.94 4.89 -10.65
N ASN A 41 -19.15 5.89 -10.25
CA ASN A 41 -19.10 6.48 -8.90
C ASN A 41 -18.68 5.53 -7.76
N ALA A 42 -18.25 4.30 -8.08
CA ALA A 42 -17.66 3.39 -7.12
C ALA A 42 -16.12 3.38 -7.22
N PRO A 43 -15.38 3.27 -6.10
CA PRO A 43 -13.94 3.03 -6.11
C PRO A 43 -13.57 1.84 -7.01
N ALA A 44 -12.66 2.06 -7.96
CA ALA A 44 -12.18 1.00 -8.85
C ALA A 44 -10.75 0.60 -8.51
N PHE A 45 -9.83 1.56 -8.43
CA PHE A 45 -8.43 1.33 -8.08
C PHE A 45 -7.72 2.62 -7.65
N TYR A 46 -6.57 2.46 -7.00
CA TYR A 46 -5.64 3.56 -6.73
C TYR A 46 -4.53 3.61 -7.78
N CYS A 47 -4.10 4.83 -8.11
CA CYS A 47 -2.83 5.08 -8.79
C CYS A 47 -1.89 5.76 -7.79
N ILE A 48 -0.71 5.19 -7.64
CA ILE A 48 0.33 5.59 -6.68
C ILE A 48 1.68 5.55 -7.38
N GLU A 49 2.63 6.35 -6.91
CA GLU A 49 4.01 6.31 -7.42
C GLU A 49 4.66 4.96 -7.06
N PRO A 50 5.44 4.34 -7.97
CA PRO A 50 6.14 3.08 -7.68
C PRO A 50 6.96 3.12 -6.38
N SER A 51 7.68 4.22 -6.12
CA SER A 51 8.51 4.38 -4.92
C SER A 51 7.69 4.35 -3.62
N ILE A 52 6.45 4.84 -3.65
CA ILE A 52 5.52 4.78 -2.51
C ILE A 52 5.02 3.36 -2.31
N PHE A 53 4.68 2.66 -3.40
CA PHE A 53 4.25 1.26 -3.31
C PHE A 53 5.36 0.36 -2.76
N GLU A 54 6.58 0.50 -3.27
CA GLU A 54 7.77 -0.23 -2.80
C GLU A 54 7.99 0.02 -1.30
N ALA A 55 8.03 1.29 -0.87
CA ALA A 55 8.18 1.62 0.54
C ALA A 55 7.04 1.08 1.44
N MET A 56 5.82 0.97 0.92
CA MET A 56 4.71 0.32 1.63
C MET A 56 4.94 -1.18 1.77
N MET A 57 5.39 -1.85 0.71
CA MET A 57 5.67 -3.29 0.74
C MET A 57 6.81 -3.63 1.67
N ASP A 58 7.91 -2.87 1.63
CA ASP A 58 9.07 -3.06 2.51
C ASP A 58 8.66 -3.00 3.99
N ARG A 59 7.83 -2.01 4.36
CA ARG A 59 7.32 -1.87 5.73
C ARG A 59 6.40 -3.02 6.17
N LEU A 60 5.61 -3.56 5.24
CA LEU A 60 4.74 -4.72 5.53
C LEU A 60 5.57 -5.98 5.74
N GLU A 61 6.62 -6.17 4.94
CA GLU A 61 7.56 -7.27 5.10
C GLU A 61 8.29 -7.17 6.43
N GLU A 62 8.84 -6.00 6.76
CA GLU A 62 9.51 -5.75 8.04
C GLU A 62 8.59 -6.03 9.23
N SER A 63 7.33 -5.58 9.17
CA SER A 63 6.34 -5.87 10.22
C SER A 63 6.07 -7.37 10.37
N THR A 64 6.02 -8.11 9.27
CA THR A 64 5.75 -9.55 9.28
C THR A 64 6.94 -10.30 9.86
N LEU A 65 8.15 -9.99 9.40
CA LEU A 65 9.40 -10.57 9.91
C LEU A 65 9.63 -10.24 11.38
N GLY A 66 9.36 -9.00 11.78
CA GLY A 66 9.45 -8.55 13.16
C GLY A 66 8.51 -9.32 14.08
N GLN A 67 7.25 -9.53 13.67
CA GLN A 67 6.29 -10.36 14.41
C GLN A 67 6.79 -11.80 14.56
N MET A 68 7.25 -12.43 13.48
CA MET A 68 7.79 -13.79 13.53
C MET A 68 9.03 -13.90 14.43
N ALA A 69 9.91 -12.91 14.39
CA ALA A 69 11.10 -12.88 15.25
C ALA A 69 10.70 -12.75 16.72
N GLN A 70 9.73 -11.87 17.04
CA GLN A 70 9.20 -11.69 18.38
C GLN A 70 8.54 -12.97 18.90
N GLU A 71 7.68 -13.61 18.11
CA GLU A 71 7.04 -14.88 18.48
C GLU A 71 8.06 -15.98 18.81
N ARG A 72 9.12 -16.09 17.99
CA ARG A 72 10.20 -17.08 18.22
C ARG A 72 11.01 -16.75 19.47
N TRP A 73 11.29 -15.46 19.69
CA TRP A 73 11.97 -14.99 20.89
C TRP A 73 11.18 -15.35 22.15
N GLU A 74 9.88 -15.10 22.15
CA GLU A 74 8.98 -15.41 23.27
C GLU A 74 8.84 -16.92 23.52
N LYS A 75 8.93 -17.74 22.47
CA LYS A 75 8.90 -19.21 22.59
C LYS A 75 10.13 -19.77 23.31
N GLY A 76 11.28 -19.10 23.22
CA GLY A 76 12.50 -19.45 23.98
C GLY A 76 13.29 -20.66 23.46
N ASP A 77 12.94 -21.23 22.31
CA ASP A 77 13.67 -22.34 21.66
C ASP A 77 14.93 -21.83 20.92
N MET A 78 15.81 -21.16 21.65
CA MET A 78 17.04 -20.56 21.11
C MET A 78 18.15 -21.60 21.02
N VAL A 79 18.89 -21.60 19.91
CA VAL A 79 20.09 -22.43 19.72
C VAL A 79 21.30 -21.49 19.70
N GLU A 80 22.24 -21.70 20.61
CA GLU A 80 23.52 -20.99 20.60
C GLU A 80 24.40 -21.53 19.46
N ILE A 81 24.94 -20.62 18.66
CA ILE A 81 25.81 -20.91 17.51
C ILE A 81 26.95 -19.89 17.51
N ASP A 82 28.17 -20.35 17.20
CA ASP A 82 29.31 -19.49 16.94
C ASP A 82 29.26 -19.01 15.47
N PHE A 83 29.69 -17.78 15.22
CA PHE A 83 29.81 -17.25 13.86
C PHE A 83 30.88 -17.99 13.05
N ASP A 84 31.91 -18.54 13.72
CA ASP A 84 32.98 -19.30 13.07
C ASP A 84 32.52 -20.70 12.58
N ASP A 85 31.31 -21.14 12.98
CA ASP A 85 30.73 -22.45 12.63
C ASP A 85 29.73 -22.40 11.43
N LEU A 86 29.54 -21.24 10.80
CA LEU A 86 28.67 -20.99 9.63
C LEU A 86 29.41 -21.07 8.29
#